data_AF-A0A7S1YY72-F1
#
_entry.id   AF-A0A7S1YY72-F1
#
_cell.length_a   1.000
_cell.length_b   1.000
_cell.length_c   1.000
_cell.angle_alpha   90.00
_cell.angle_beta   90.00
_cell.angle_gamma   90.00
#
_symmetry.space_group_name_H-M   'P 1'
#
loop_
_entity.id
_entity.type
_entity.pdbx_description
1 polymer ?
#
loop_
_entity_poly.entity_id
_entity_poly.type
_entity_poly.pdbx_seq_one_letter_code
_entity_poly.pdbx_strand_id
1 'polypeptide(L)'
;MITSRVTFKGTIKVCFVPSLREMTETEICSTWYSRAEFNHMKKESFATVKTMRTRKGRRLDDCRHCQRGLEHYKSLAHMEQKQINKDCVIAAVLQEQRAQMHKGIKNEEDIRAASCNYSRWAGRLAQEAASSDANYVKGLMKKQNHLHPRMTDNSSRRPSTEEKMHRLRV
;
A
#
# COMPACT_ATOMS: atom_id res chain seq x y z
N MET A 1 20.80 -14.82 27.85
CA MET A 1 20.33 -13.63 27.10
C MET A 1 21.06 -13.58 25.78
N ILE A 2 20.35 -13.64 24.65
CA ILE A 2 20.97 -13.60 23.32
C ILE A 2 20.82 -12.17 22.81
N THR A 3 21.93 -11.45 22.71
CA THR A 3 21.98 -10.09 22.15
C THR A 3 22.33 -10.19 20.67
N SER A 4 21.32 -10.11 19.80
CA SER A 4 21.53 -10.10 18.35
C SER A 4 22.17 -8.76 17.94
N ARG A 5 23.43 -8.82 17.51
CA ARG A 5 24.18 -7.66 17.01
C ARG A 5 23.73 -7.34 15.59
N VAL A 6 23.03 -6.22 15.40
CA VAL A 6 22.64 -5.74 14.08
C VAL A 6 23.81 -4.93 13.49
N THR A 7 24.33 -5.39 12.35
CA THR A 7 25.35 -4.67 11.59
C THR A 7 24.77 -4.21 10.26
N PHE A 8 24.84 -2.91 9.97
CA PHE A 8 24.42 -2.35 8.70
C PHE A 8 25.58 -2.38 7.71
N LYS A 9 25.40 -3.07 6.58
CA LYS A 9 26.40 -3.08 5.50
C LYS A 9 26.29 -1.76 4.75
N GLY A 10 27.34 -0.94 4.78
CA GLY A 10 27.41 0.34 4.09
C GLY A 10 27.53 0.17 2.58
N THR A 11 26.42 -0.13 1.90
CA THR A 11 26.35 -0.13 0.43
C THR A 11 25.45 1.01 -0.02
N ILE A 12 25.92 2.24 0.12
CA ILE A 12 25.27 3.39 -0.51
C ILE A 12 25.73 3.39 -1.97
N LYS A 13 24.90 2.84 -2.85
CA LYS A 13 25.09 2.97 -4.30
C LYS A 13 24.27 4.19 -4.75
N VAL A 14 24.96 5.24 -5.20
CA VAL A 14 24.30 6.37 -5.84
C VAL A 14 23.97 5.95 -7.28
N CYS A 15 22.69 5.87 -7.59
CA CYS A 15 22.22 5.66 -8.95
C CYS A 15 21.87 7.03 -9.56
N PHE A 16 22.53 7.40 -10.65
CA PHE A 16 22.13 8.55 -11.43
C PHE A 16 20.84 8.21 -12.18
N VAL A 17 19.79 9.00 -11.95
CA VAL A 17 18.54 8.88 -12.69
C VAL A 17 18.58 9.96 -13.78
N PRO A 18 18.77 9.60 -15.05
CA PRO A 18 18.84 10.59 -16.13
C PRO A 18 17.52 11.38 -16.19
N SER A 19 17.64 12.67 -16.47
CA SER A 19 16.47 13.49 -16.68
C SER A 19 15.77 13.07 -17.98
N LEU A 20 14.46 13.30 -18.08
CA LEU A 20 13.68 13.00 -19.29
C LEU A 20 14.22 13.68 -20.57
N ARG A 21 15.03 14.75 -20.42
CA ARG A 21 15.67 15.46 -21.54
C ARG A 21 16.95 14.78 -22.02
N GLU A 22 17.56 13.96 -21.16
CA GLU A 22 18.79 13.22 -21.43
C GLU A 22 18.52 11.78 -21.91
N MET A 23 17.25 11.33 -21.86
CA MET A 23 16.85 10.02 -22.36
C MET A 23 16.60 10.06 -23.87
N THR A 24 17.15 9.09 -24.58
CA THR A 24 16.87 8.84 -26.00
C THR A 24 15.44 8.35 -26.20
N GLU A 25 14.89 8.52 -27.42
CA GLU A 25 13.55 8.00 -27.74
C GLU A 25 13.43 6.49 -27.54
N THR A 26 14.49 5.73 -27.83
CA THR A 26 14.53 4.28 -27.59
C THR A 26 14.43 3.94 -26.11
N GLU A 27 15.10 4.70 -25.24
CA GLU A 27 15.00 4.50 -23.79
C GLU A 27 13.62 4.90 -23.27
N ILE A 28 13.05 5.98 -23.79
CA ILE A 28 11.68 6.41 -23.49
C ILE A 28 10.67 5.33 -23.90
N CYS A 29 10.81 4.76 -25.09
CA CYS A 29 9.96 3.66 -25.57
C CYS A 29 10.18 2.34 -24.80
N SER A 30 11.36 2.16 -24.18
CA SER A 30 11.65 1.01 -23.33
C SER A 30 11.10 1.13 -21.90
N THR A 31 10.51 2.28 -21.54
CA THR A 31 9.90 2.45 -20.23
C THR A 31 8.68 1.56 -20.05
N TRP A 32 8.42 1.18 -18.80
CA TRP A 32 7.33 0.26 -18.43
C TRP A 32 5.94 0.87 -18.59
N TYR A 33 5.86 2.19 -18.78
CA TYR A 33 4.61 2.94 -18.82
C TYR A 33 4.56 3.78 -20.09
N SER A 34 3.42 3.73 -20.76
CA SER A 34 3.11 4.67 -21.83
C SER A 34 3.06 6.11 -21.31
N ARG A 35 3.20 7.07 -22.23
CA ARG A 35 3.05 8.49 -21.91
C ARG A 35 1.68 8.82 -21.30
N ALA A 36 0.64 8.12 -21.74
CA ALA A 36 -0.72 8.26 -21.22
C ALA A 36 -0.81 7.80 -19.76
N GLU A 37 -0.29 6.61 -19.44
CA GLU A 37 -0.23 6.09 -18.06
C GLU A 37 0.59 6.98 -17.15
N PHE A 38 1.75 7.46 -17.62
CA PHE A 38 2.58 8.40 -16.87
C PHE A 38 1.82 9.69 -16.54
N ASN A 39 1.13 10.27 -17.52
CA ASN A 39 0.32 11.47 -17.32
C ASN A 39 -0.84 11.22 -16.35
N HIS A 40 -1.46 10.03 -16.40
CA HIS A 40 -2.49 9.62 -15.46
C HIS A 40 -1.96 9.56 -14.02
N MET A 41 -0.86 8.83 -13.79
CA MET A 41 -0.20 8.74 -12.47
C MET A 41 0.22 10.11 -11.94
N LYS A 42 0.73 10.99 -12.82
CA LYS A 42 1.10 12.36 -12.47
C LYS A 42 -0.12 13.17 -12.04
N LYS A 43 -1.24 13.05 -12.74
CA LYS A 43 -2.50 13.75 -12.41
C LYS A 43 -3.05 13.28 -11.06
N GLU A 44 -3.08 11.98 -10.81
CA GLU A 44 -3.49 11.43 -9.52
C GLU A 44 -2.60 11.91 -8.38
N SER A 45 -1.28 11.81 -8.56
CA SER A 45 -0.30 12.28 -7.56
C SER A 45 -0.48 13.77 -7.25
N PHE A 46 -0.73 14.59 -8.27
CA PHE A 46 -0.96 16.01 -8.10
C PHE A 46 -2.27 16.32 -7.37
N ALA A 47 -3.34 15.57 -7.67
CA ALA A 47 -4.62 15.69 -6.96
C ALA A 47 -4.46 15.38 -5.46
N THR A 48 -3.69 14.34 -5.13
CA THR A 48 -3.34 13.99 -3.75
C THR A 48 -2.58 15.12 -3.06
N VAL A 49 -1.49 15.62 -3.67
CA VAL A 49 -0.69 16.73 -3.11
C VAL A 49 -1.52 18.01 -2.94
N LYS A 50 -2.36 18.34 -3.93
CA LYS A 50 -3.25 19.49 -3.86
C LYS A 50 -4.19 19.37 -2.68
N THR A 51 -4.80 18.21 -2.51
CA THR A 51 -5.74 17.95 -1.41
C THR A 51 -5.05 18.02 -0.04
N MET A 52 -3.77 17.58 0.05
CA MET A 52 -2.96 17.69 1.27
C MET A 52 -2.69 19.16 1.62
N ARG A 53 -2.43 20.00 0.60
CA ARG A 53 -2.16 21.43 0.78
C ARG A 53 -3.42 22.26 1.11
N THR A 54 -4.58 21.89 0.57
CA THR A 54 -5.82 22.64 0.75
C THR A 54 -6.53 22.38 2.07
N ARG A 55 -6.27 21.24 2.74
CA ARG A 55 -6.74 20.97 4.11
C ARG A 55 -5.89 21.73 5.14
N LYS A 56 -5.90 23.06 5.09
CA LYS A 56 -5.33 23.90 6.15
C LYS A 56 -6.03 23.61 7.48
N GLY A 57 -5.33 23.04 8.45
CA GLY A 57 -5.76 23.01 9.86
C GLY A 57 -6.36 21.71 10.40
N ARG A 58 -6.57 20.65 9.59
CA ARG A 58 -6.79 19.31 10.16
C ARG A 58 -5.44 18.63 10.34
N ARG A 59 -5.12 18.17 11.55
CA ARG A 59 -3.92 17.36 11.79
C ARG A 59 -3.93 16.18 10.81
N LEU A 60 -2.80 15.91 10.16
CA LEU A 60 -2.62 14.69 9.36
C LEU A 60 -2.87 13.41 10.19
N ASP A 61 -2.86 13.55 11.52
CA ASP A 61 -3.15 12.50 12.50
C ASP A 61 -4.63 12.40 12.89
N ASP A 62 -5.54 13.16 12.25
CA ASP A 62 -6.97 12.84 12.32
C ASP A 62 -7.11 11.46 11.67
N CYS A 63 -7.16 10.44 12.53
CA CYS A 63 -7.02 9.00 12.25
C CYS A 63 -8.08 8.43 11.30
N ARG A 64 -8.82 9.26 10.56
CA ARG A 64 -9.86 8.89 9.61
C ARG A 64 -9.37 8.87 8.17
N HIS A 65 -8.21 9.48 7.85
CA HIS A 65 -7.79 9.58 6.45
C HIS A 65 -6.28 9.82 6.28
N CYS A 66 -5.49 8.74 6.23
CA CYS A 66 -4.14 8.84 5.66
C CYS A 66 -4.26 8.99 4.14
N GLN A 67 -4.01 10.21 3.63
CA GLN A 67 -4.18 10.58 2.22
C GLN A 67 -3.27 9.84 1.22
N ARG A 68 -2.23 9.18 1.73
CA ARG A 68 -1.29 8.35 0.96
C ARG A 68 -1.43 6.85 1.25
N GLY A 69 -2.21 6.46 2.26
CA GLY A 69 -2.40 5.07 2.65
C GLY A 69 -3.72 4.53 2.12
N LEU A 70 -3.90 3.21 2.06
CA LEU A 70 -5.15 2.56 1.62
C LEU A 70 -6.39 2.91 2.47
N GLU A 71 -6.25 3.78 3.46
CA GLU A 71 -7.29 4.19 4.40
C GLU A 71 -8.41 4.97 3.72
N HIS A 72 -8.18 5.62 2.57
CA HIS A 72 -9.25 6.22 1.77
C HIS A 72 -10.16 5.20 1.08
N TYR A 73 -9.72 3.94 0.96
CA TYR A 73 -10.55 2.84 0.49
C TYR A 73 -11.23 2.08 1.63
N LYS A 74 -10.91 2.40 2.88
CA LYS A 74 -11.50 1.74 4.04
C LYS A 74 -12.76 2.47 4.45
N SER A 75 -13.82 1.70 4.75
CA SER A 75 -15.08 2.26 5.23
C SER A 75 -14.87 2.96 6.57
N LEU A 76 -15.73 3.94 6.88
CA LEU A 76 -15.76 4.58 8.20
C LEU A 76 -15.86 3.54 9.33
N ALA A 77 -16.67 2.49 9.12
CA ALA A 77 -16.80 1.38 10.06
C ALA A 77 -15.47 0.68 10.36
N HIS A 78 -14.58 0.50 9.37
CA HIS A 78 -13.27 -0.10 9.60
C HIS A 78 -12.37 0.81 10.44
N MET A 79 -12.45 2.11 10.22
CA MET A 79 -11.69 3.10 11.00
C MET A 79 -12.20 3.18 12.45
N GLU A 80 -13.51 3.14 12.64
CA GLU A 80 -14.15 3.04 13.96
C GLU A 80 -13.72 1.76 14.67
N GLN A 81 -13.74 0.60 14.00
CA GLN A 81 -13.28 -0.66 14.58
C GLN A 81 -11.81 -0.61 15.00
N LYS A 82 -10.94 0.04 14.20
CA LYS A 82 -9.53 0.24 14.57
C LYS A 82 -9.40 1.08 15.83
N GLN A 83 -10.25 2.09 16.02
CA GLN A 83 -10.27 2.91 17.23
C GLN A 83 -10.78 2.11 18.43
N ILE A 84 -11.90 1.39 18.28
CA ILE A 84 -12.45 0.50 19.30
C ILE A 84 -11.38 -0.50 19.78
N ASN A 85 -10.66 -1.13 18.86
CA ASN A 85 -9.61 -2.10 19.21
C ASN A 85 -8.49 -1.45 20.06
N LYS A 86 -8.10 -0.22 19.76
CA LYS A 86 -7.11 0.53 20.57
C LYS A 86 -7.67 0.81 21.97
N ASP A 87 -8.91 1.29 22.04
CA ASP A 87 -9.56 1.66 23.29
C ASP A 87 -9.73 0.41 24.19
N CYS A 88 -10.05 -0.75 23.61
CA CYS A 88 -10.09 -2.03 24.33
C CYS A 88 -8.74 -2.43 24.92
N VAL A 89 -7.63 -2.29 24.17
CA VAL A 89 -6.29 -2.58 24.69
C VAL A 89 -5.95 -1.67 25.88
N ILE A 90 -6.23 -0.36 25.74
CA ILE A 90 -5.99 0.63 26.81
C ILE A 90 -6.84 0.28 28.03
N ALA A 91 -8.13 0.01 27.84
CA ALA A 91 -9.04 -0.35 28.92
C ALA A 91 -8.58 -1.61 29.67
N ALA A 92 -8.10 -2.64 28.96
CA ALA A 92 -7.59 -3.87 29.55
C ALA A 92 -6.35 -3.62 30.41
N VAL A 93 -5.41 -2.81 29.93
CA VAL A 93 -4.20 -2.43 30.68
C VAL A 93 -4.59 -1.66 31.95
N LEU A 94 -5.47 -0.67 31.83
CA LEU A 94 -5.91 0.13 32.98
C LEU A 94 -6.68 -0.71 34.00
N GLN A 95 -7.49 -1.66 33.55
CA GLN A 95 -8.20 -2.59 34.43
C GLN A 95 -7.24 -3.47 35.23
N GLU A 96 -6.23 -4.04 34.56
CA GLU A 96 -5.20 -4.85 35.24
C GLU A 96 -4.41 -4.01 36.23
N GLN A 97 -3.99 -2.80 35.85
CA GLN A 97 -3.29 -1.86 36.76
C GLN A 97 -4.13 -1.54 38.01
N ARG A 98 -5.44 -1.29 37.85
CA ARG A 98 -6.34 -1.07 38.99
C ARG A 98 -6.49 -2.31 39.87
N ALA A 99 -6.59 -3.49 39.26
CA ALA A 99 -6.67 -4.75 40.00
C ALA A 99 -5.42 -5.01 40.85
N GLN A 100 -4.24 -4.73 40.29
CA GLN A 100 -2.96 -4.82 40.99
C GLN A 100 -2.86 -3.81 42.13
N MET A 101 -3.31 -2.56 41.90
CA MET A 101 -3.36 -1.52 42.92
C MET A 101 -4.23 -1.92 44.11
N HIS A 102 -5.42 -2.49 43.88
CA HIS A 102 -6.29 -2.98 44.95
C HIS A 102 -5.70 -4.15 45.74
N LYS A 103 -4.85 -4.96 45.11
CA LYS A 103 -4.16 -6.09 45.76
C LYS A 103 -2.83 -5.70 46.41
N GLY A 104 -2.35 -4.47 46.19
CA GLY A 104 -1.01 -4.03 46.62
C GLY A 104 0.14 -4.75 45.92
N ILE A 105 -0.11 -5.34 44.74
CA ILE A 105 0.89 -6.11 43.97
C ILE A 105 1.38 -5.23 42.81
N LYS A 106 2.60 -5.47 42.33
CA LYS A 106 3.11 -4.91 41.08
C LYS A 106 3.69 -6.06 40.26
N ASN A 107 3.01 -6.41 39.16
CA ASN A 107 3.46 -7.43 38.23
C ASN A 107 3.36 -6.92 36.79
N GLU A 108 4.50 -6.55 36.23
CA GLU A 108 4.60 -6.06 34.85
C GLU A 108 4.20 -7.12 33.82
N GLU A 109 4.38 -8.41 34.15
CA GLU A 109 4.08 -9.49 33.21
C GLU A 109 2.58 -9.69 33.02
N ASP A 110 1.78 -9.49 34.07
CA ASP A 110 0.33 -9.57 33.96
C ASP A 110 -0.23 -8.39 33.15
N ILE A 111 0.33 -7.19 33.31
CA ILE A 111 -0.01 -6.02 32.49
C ILE A 111 0.35 -6.26 31.02
N ARG A 112 1.53 -6.83 30.76
CA ARG A 112 1.95 -7.22 29.40
C ARG A 112 1.00 -8.26 28.82
N ALA A 113 0.64 -9.28 29.59
CA ALA A 113 -0.28 -10.33 29.17
C ALA A 113 -1.66 -9.76 28.78
N ALA A 114 -2.20 -8.83 29.58
CA ALA A 114 -3.46 -8.15 29.27
C ALA A 114 -3.41 -7.42 27.92
N SER A 115 -2.33 -6.66 27.65
CA SER A 115 -2.12 -5.97 26.37
C SER A 115 -1.94 -6.94 25.20
N CYS A 116 -1.13 -7.99 25.39
CA CYS A 116 -0.84 -9.00 24.37
C CYS A 116 -2.10 -9.77 23.95
N ASN A 117 -2.99 -10.11 24.88
CA ASN A 117 -4.21 -10.87 24.56
C ASN A 117 -5.11 -10.10 23.59
N TYR A 118 -5.34 -8.81 23.84
CA TYR A 118 -6.13 -7.97 22.93
C TYR A 118 -5.42 -7.67 21.62
N SER A 119 -4.10 -7.46 21.65
CA SER A 119 -3.29 -7.26 20.45
C SER A 119 -3.31 -8.49 19.52
N ARG A 120 -3.24 -9.70 20.08
CA ARG A 120 -3.36 -10.95 19.32
C ARG A 120 -4.75 -11.13 18.71
N TRP A 121 -5.80 -10.81 19.46
CA TRP A 121 -7.17 -10.86 18.95
C TRP A 121 -7.36 -9.88 17.78
N ALA A 122 -6.92 -8.62 17.94
CA ALA A 122 -6.95 -7.64 16.85
C ALA A 122 -6.10 -8.07 15.65
N GLY A 123 -4.96 -8.72 15.89
CA GLY A 123 -4.11 -9.30 14.85
C GLY A 123 -4.82 -10.38 14.03
N ARG A 124 -5.57 -11.28 14.67
CA ARG A 124 -6.39 -12.29 13.98
C ARG A 124 -7.46 -11.67 13.10
N LEU A 125 -8.20 -10.68 13.63
CA LEU A 125 -9.20 -9.95 12.84
C LEU A 125 -8.60 -9.26 11.61
N ALA A 126 -7.41 -8.67 11.78
CA ALA A 126 -6.70 -8.05 10.66
C ALA A 126 -6.28 -9.08 9.60
N GLN A 127 -5.85 -10.27 10.02
CA GLN A 127 -5.49 -11.36 9.12
C GLN A 127 -6.71 -11.92 8.36
N GLU A 128 -7.84 -12.08 9.03
CA GLU A 128 -9.11 -12.49 8.40
C GLU A 128 -9.57 -11.46 7.37
N ALA A 129 -9.55 -10.17 7.73
CA ALA A 129 -9.89 -9.09 6.82
C ALA A 129 -8.96 -9.08 5.58
N ALA A 130 -7.65 -9.19 5.79
CA ALA A 130 -6.68 -9.25 4.69
C ALA A 130 -6.90 -10.47 3.77
N SER A 131 -7.28 -11.62 4.35
CA SER A 131 -7.58 -12.83 3.58
C SER A 131 -8.85 -12.65 2.74
N SER A 132 -9.87 -12.01 3.30
CA SER A 132 -11.10 -11.66 2.58
C SER A 132 -10.83 -10.71 1.41
N ASP A 133 -10.05 -9.65 1.65
CA ASP A 133 -9.64 -8.69 0.62
C ASP A 133 -8.87 -9.38 -0.51
N ALA A 134 -7.92 -10.27 -0.17
CA ALA A 134 -7.16 -11.04 -1.15
C ALA A 134 -8.06 -11.93 -2.02
N ASN A 135 -9.08 -12.57 -1.42
CA ASN A 135 -10.02 -13.40 -2.14
C ASN A 135 -10.97 -12.58 -3.04
N TYR A 136 -11.41 -11.42 -2.56
CA TYR A 136 -12.21 -10.48 -3.34
C TYR A 136 -11.46 -10.02 -4.61
N VAL A 137 -10.19 -9.60 -4.46
CA VAL A 137 -9.36 -9.19 -5.60
C VAL A 137 -9.14 -10.35 -6.57
N LYS A 138 -8.84 -11.56 -6.09
CA LYS A 138 -8.74 -12.76 -6.95
C LYS A 138 -10.03 -13.01 -7.74
N GLY A 139 -11.19 -12.82 -7.10
CA GLY A 139 -12.49 -12.93 -7.76
C GLY A 139 -12.70 -11.89 -8.87
N LEU A 140 -12.31 -10.64 -8.63
CA LEU A 140 -12.36 -9.57 -9.63
C LEU A 140 -11.46 -9.88 -10.83
N MET A 141 -10.22 -10.33 -10.59
CA MET A 141 -9.28 -10.67 -11.66
C MET A 141 -9.80 -11.84 -12.53
N LYS A 142 -10.44 -12.85 -11.92
CA LYS A 142 -11.09 -13.94 -12.66
C LYS A 142 -12.22 -13.41 -13.54
N LYS A 143 -13.07 -12.50 -13.03
CA LYS A 143 -14.17 -11.89 -13.82
C LYS A 143 -13.64 -11.04 -14.98
N GLN A 144 -12.58 -10.26 -14.77
CA GLN A 144 -11.95 -9.49 -15.85
C GLN A 144 -11.37 -10.38 -16.95
N ASN A 145 -10.73 -11.50 -16.58
CA ASN A 145 -10.22 -12.47 -17.56
C ASN A 145 -11.33 -13.17 -18.37
N HIS A 146 -12.56 -13.25 -17.84
CA HIS A 146 -13.72 -13.76 -18.59
C HIS A 146 -14.36 -12.70 -19.50
N LEU A 147 -14.25 -11.41 -19.18
CA LEU A 147 -14.82 -10.31 -19.98
C LEU A 147 -13.90 -9.85 -21.11
N HIS A 148 -12.58 -9.97 -20.92
CA HIS A 148 -11.61 -9.84 -21.99
C HIS A 148 -10.83 -11.16 -22.08
N PRO A 149 -11.30 -12.14 -22.88
CA PRO A 149 -10.39 -13.17 -23.35
C PRO A 149 -9.21 -12.44 -23.96
N ARG A 150 -8.01 -12.74 -23.48
CA ARG A 150 -6.78 -12.18 -24.04
C ARG A 150 -6.91 -12.22 -25.56
N MET A 151 -6.75 -11.08 -26.23
CA MET A 151 -6.36 -11.09 -27.63
C MET A 151 -4.91 -11.62 -27.68
N THR A 152 -4.74 -12.91 -27.38
CA THR A 152 -3.57 -13.70 -27.75
C THR A 152 -3.66 -13.91 -29.25
N ASP A 153 -3.14 -12.95 -29.99
CA ASP A 153 -2.19 -13.14 -31.10
C ASP A 153 -2.33 -11.96 -32.04
N ASN A 154 -1.38 -11.04 -31.96
CA ASN A 154 -1.06 -10.16 -33.07
C ASN A 154 0.46 -9.98 -33.22
N SER A 155 1.23 -10.93 -32.70
CA SER A 155 2.68 -11.07 -32.92
C SER A 155 3.02 -11.51 -34.35
N SER A 156 2.02 -11.85 -35.18
CA SER A 156 2.20 -12.33 -36.57
C SER A 156 2.06 -11.25 -37.66
N ARG A 157 1.93 -9.96 -37.33
CA ARG A 157 1.95 -8.88 -38.34
C ARG A 157 2.87 -7.72 -37.97
N ARG A 158 4.17 -7.98 -37.88
CA ARG A 158 5.14 -6.95 -38.27
C ARG A 158 5.37 -7.14 -39.78
N PRO A 159 4.92 -6.23 -40.65
CA PRO A 159 5.30 -6.27 -42.05
C PRO A 159 6.83 -6.21 -42.11
N SER A 160 7.45 -7.14 -42.83
CA SER A 160 8.88 -7.09 -43.09
C SER A 160 9.20 -5.75 -43.78
N THR A 161 10.42 -5.28 -43.59
CA THR A 161 10.89 -3.99 -44.10
C THR A 161 10.75 -3.84 -45.63
N GLU A 162 10.53 -4.94 -46.36
CA GLU A 162 10.29 -4.95 -47.81
C GLU A 162 8.91 -4.40 -48.21
N GLU A 163 7.86 -4.59 -47.40
CA GLU A 163 6.51 -4.09 -47.75
C GLU A 163 6.37 -2.56 -47.68
N LYS A 164 7.29 -1.87 -46.98
CA LYS A 164 7.29 -0.40 -46.92
C LYS A 164 7.90 0.25 -48.17
N MET A 165 8.73 -0.46 -48.93
CA MET A 165 9.37 0.09 -50.14
C MET A 165 8.39 0.17 -51.32
N HIS A 166 7.35 -0.66 -51.35
CA HIS A 166 6.43 -0.70 -52.49
C HIS A 166 5.31 0.35 -52.47
N ARG A 167 5.08 1.03 -51.33
CA ARG A 167 4.03 2.07 -51.20
C ARG A 167 4.53 3.51 -51.40
N LEU A 168 5.81 3.71 -51.68
CA LEU A 168 6.39 5.03 -51.97
C LEU A 168 6.70 5.25 -53.47
N ARG A 169 6.21 4.36 -54.35
CA ARG A 169 6.27 4.52 -55.80
C ARG A 169 4.88 4.42 -56.42
N VAL A 170 4.03 5.39 -56.13
CA VAL A 170 2.91 5.83 -56.98
C VAL A 170 2.85 7.34 -56.89
#